data_AF-A0A9D7K9V8-F1
#
_entry.id   AF-A0A9D7K9V8-F1
#
_cell.length_a   1.000
_cell.length_b   1.000
_cell.length_c   1.000
_cell.angle_alpha   90.00
_cell.angle_beta   90.00
_cell.angle_gamma   90.00
#
_symmetry.space_group_name_H-M   'P 1'
#
loop_
_entity.id
_entity.type
_entity.pdbx_description
1 polymer ?
#
loop_
_entity_poly.entity_id
_entity_poly.type
_entity_poly.pdbx_seq_one_letter_code
_entity_poly.pdbx_strand_id
1 'polypeptide(L)'
;MYTYNFEKLEIWQLSKNLTVMIYNTTKDFPDSEKFGITNQLRRAAVSIPTNIAEGVNKTSEKERSRYLQIAYGSSMEVISLLLISNELNYIYSEDLEKYRIIINEISNKINAYNRKLNTNSKVNIQLNKSTNKQKTNVTTNGGCQIPIRKN
;
A
#
# COMPACT_ATOMS: atom_id res chain seq x y z
N MET A 1 27.11 -3.32 -0.82
CA MET A 1 25.98 -4.09 -0.26
C MET A 1 24.82 -4.00 -1.25
N TYR A 2 24.11 -5.09 -1.51
CA TYR A 2 22.93 -5.07 -2.37
C TYR A 2 21.75 -4.41 -1.64
N THR A 3 20.92 -3.65 -2.35
CA THR A 3 19.77 -2.92 -1.78
C THR A 3 18.49 -3.30 -2.53
N TYR A 4 17.47 -3.75 -1.81
CA TYR A 4 16.18 -4.05 -2.42
C TYR A 4 15.43 -2.76 -2.81
N ASN A 5 14.63 -2.82 -3.88
CA ASN A 5 13.96 -1.62 -4.42
C ASN A 5 12.99 -0.97 -3.41
N PHE A 6 12.32 -1.75 -2.57
CA PHE A 6 11.40 -1.21 -1.57
C PHE A 6 12.12 -0.39 -0.49
N GLU A 7 13.42 -0.64 -0.26
CA GLU A 7 14.21 0.09 0.75
C GLU A 7 14.40 1.57 0.39
N LYS A 8 14.24 1.91 -0.90
CA LYS A 8 14.33 3.28 -1.41
C LYS A 8 13.03 4.08 -1.17
N LEU A 9 11.95 3.41 -0.78
CA LEU A 9 10.67 4.06 -0.55
C LEU A 9 10.65 4.74 0.81
N GLU A 10 10.48 6.06 0.81
CA GLU A 10 10.36 6.85 2.03
C GLU A 10 9.27 6.32 2.97
N ILE A 11 8.10 5.92 2.42
CA ILE A 11 7.01 5.32 3.20
C ILE A 11 7.43 4.05 3.95
N TRP A 12 8.30 3.25 3.33
CA TRP A 12 8.80 2.03 3.94
C TRP A 12 9.81 2.35 5.03
N GLN A 13 10.72 3.31 4.79
CA GLN A 13 11.71 3.76 5.77
C GLN A 13 11.04 4.33 7.02
N LEU A 14 10.04 5.20 6.86
CA LEU A 14 9.23 5.73 7.97
C LEU A 14 8.51 4.62 8.73
N SER A 15 7.89 3.68 8.02
CA SER A 15 7.17 2.55 8.65
C SER A 15 8.10 1.60 9.42
N LYS A 16 9.31 1.37 8.90
CA LYS A 16 10.35 0.60 9.59
C LYS A 16 10.78 1.33 10.87
N ASN A 17 11.02 2.64 10.79
CA ASN A 17 11.42 3.43 11.96
C ASN A 17 10.32 3.46 13.02
N LEU A 18 9.05 3.64 12.62
CA LEU A 18 7.89 3.51 13.50
C LEU A 18 7.89 2.14 14.21
N THR A 19 8.14 1.06 13.47
CA THR A 19 8.21 -0.29 14.06
C THR A 19 9.28 -0.37 15.16
N VAL A 20 10.49 0.14 14.91
CA VAL A 20 11.56 0.16 15.91
C VAL A 20 11.17 0.99 17.13
N MET A 21 10.54 2.16 16.93
CA MET A 21 10.05 3.00 18.02
C MET A 21 9.04 2.25 18.90
N ILE A 22 8.05 1.58 18.28
CA ILE A 22 7.07 0.75 18.99
C ILE A 22 7.75 -0.35 19.82
N TYR A 23 8.74 -1.04 19.26
CA TYR A 23 9.49 -2.05 20.02
C TYR A 23 10.23 -1.46 21.21
N ASN A 24 10.75 -0.25 21.09
CA ASN A 24 11.42 0.42 22.20
C ASN A 24 10.43 0.88 23.28
N THR A 25 9.35 1.58 22.92
CA THR A 25 8.35 2.04 23.89
C THR A 25 7.67 0.88 24.62
N THR A 26 7.36 -0.21 23.92
CA THR A 26 6.72 -1.38 24.55
C THR A 26 7.65 -2.23 25.42
N LYS A 27 8.93 -1.85 25.59
CA LYS A 27 9.80 -2.49 26.60
C LYS A 27 9.39 -2.10 28.02
N ASP A 28 8.83 -0.91 28.18
CA ASP A 28 8.48 -0.35 29.48
C ASP A 28 7.01 -0.62 29.85
N PHE A 29 6.29 -1.37 29.02
CA PHE A 29 4.91 -1.79 29.31
C PHE A 29 4.91 -2.90 30.39
N PRO A 30 3.83 -3.05 31.17
CA PRO A 30 3.73 -4.10 32.18
C PRO A 30 3.93 -5.51 31.60
N ASP A 31 4.62 -6.39 32.32
CA ASP A 31 4.85 -7.78 31.90
C ASP A 31 3.54 -8.57 31.68
N SER A 32 2.47 -8.22 32.41
CA SER A 32 1.14 -8.82 32.23
C SER A 32 0.56 -8.57 30.84
N GLU A 33 0.98 -7.51 30.15
CA GLU A 33 0.52 -7.14 28.80
C GLU A 33 1.40 -7.70 27.68
N LYS A 34 2.43 -8.47 28.01
CA LYS A 34 3.35 -9.06 27.03
C LYS A 34 2.62 -9.85 25.94
N PHE A 35 1.61 -10.62 26.31
CA PHE A 35 0.76 -11.37 25.39
C PHE A 35 -0.53 -10.64 25.00
N GLY A 36 -0.81 -9.49 25.64
CA GLY A 36 -1.95 -8.61 25.39
C GLY A 36 -1.60 -7.50 24.40
N ILE A 37 -1.73 -6.24 24.84
CA ILE A 37 -1.55 -5.06 23.98
C ILE A 37 -0.14 -5.01 23.37
N THR A 38 0.90 -5.37 24.11
CA THR A 38 2.28 -5.33 23.62
C THR A 38 2.46 -6.18 22.35
N ASN A 39 1.95 -7.40 22.34
CA ASN A 39 2.06 -8.30 21.19
C ASN A 39 1.23 -7.79 20.00
N GLN A 40 -0.01 -7.33 20.25
CA GLN A 40 -0.87 -6.80 19.20
C GLN A 40 -0.24 -5.57 18.53
N LEU A 41 0.26 -4.64 19.34
CA LEU A 41 0.88 -3.40 18.86
C LEU A 41 2.14 -3.68 18.04
N ARG A 42 3.02 -4.58 18.50
CA ARG A 42 4.23 -4.99 17.76
C ARG A 42 3.89 -5.67 16.43
N ARG A 43 2.89 -6.56 16.42
CA ARG A 43 2.44 -7.25 15.19
C ARG A 43 1.85 -6.26 14.18
N ALA A 44 0.98 -5.37 14.63
CA ALA A 44 0.40 -4.33 13.80
C ALA A 44 1.50 -3.41 13.22
N ALA A 45 2.46 -2.98 14.04
CA ALA A 45 3.57 -2.15 13.59
C ALA A 45 4.43 -2.84 12.52
N VAL A 46 4.84 -4.11 12.74
CA VAL A 46 5.62 -4.92 11.76
C VAL A 46 4.85 -5.14 10.47
N SER A 47 3.52 -5.27 10.54
CA SER A 47 2.65 -5.47 9.37
C SER A 47 2.74 -4.32 8.37
N ILE A 48 2.96 -3.08 8.83
CA ILE A 48 2.99 -1.90 7.95
C ILE A 48 4.15 -1.97 6.93
N PRO A 49 5.44 -1.99 7.33
CA PRO A 49 6.55 -2.04 6.37
C PRO A 49 6.60 -3.35 5.58
N THR A 50 6.18 -4.47 6.18
CA THR A 50 6.19 -5.78 5.49
C THR A 50 5.15 -5.84 4.36
N ASN A 51 3.93 -5.33 4.58
CA ASN A 51 2.93 -5.23 3.52
C ASN A 51 3.32 -4.20 2.44
N ILE A 52 3.96 -3.09 2.80
CA ILE A 52 4.50 -2.14 1.81
C ILE A 52 5.53 -2.85 0.93
N ALA A 53 6.51 -3.53 1.53
CA ALA A 53 7.56 -4.25 0.79
C ALA A 53 6.99 -5.37 -0.08
N GLU A 54 6.00 -6.13 0.40
CA GLU A 54 5.38 -7.19 -0.40
C GLU A 54 4.55 -6.60 -1.55
N GLY A 55 3.77 -5.56 -1.28
CA GLY A 55 2.89 -4.93 -2.26
C GLY A 55 3.63 -4.31 -3.45
N VAL A 56 4.71 -3.58 -3.18
CA VAL A 56 5.45 -2.86 -4.24
C VAL A 56 6.16 -3.79 -5.21
N ASN A 57 6.41 -5.04 -4.80
CA ASN A 57 6.95 -6.09 -5.65
C ASN A 57 5.88 -6.87 -6.43
N LYS A 58 4.58 -6.60 -6.22
CA LYS A 58 3.52 -7.22 -7.04
C LYS A 58 3.50 -6.62 -8.44
N THR A 59 3.17 -7.47 -9.41
CA THR A 59 3.09 -7.12 -10.84
C THR A 59 1.82 -6.33 -11.14
N SER A 60 0.69 -6.70 -10.53
CA SER A 60 -0.60 -6.03 -10.72
C SER A 60 -0.76 -4.81 -9.81
N GLU A 61 -1.21 -3.70 -10.37
CA GLU A 61 -1.57 -2.49 -9.60
C GLU A 61 -2.70 -2.77 -8.59
N LYS A 62 -3.65 -3.67 -8.93
CA LYS A 62 -4.74 -4.08 -8.05
C LYS A 62 -4.22 -4.81 -6.82
N GLU A 63 -3.28 -5.73 -6.99
CA GLU A 63 -2.67 -6.45 -5.88
C GLU A 63 -1.82 -5.51 -5.03
N ARG A 64 -0.99 -4.67 -5.66
CA ARG A 64 -0.20 -3.65 -4.95
C ARG A 64 -1.10 -2.75 -4.09
N SER A 65 -2.22 -2.29 -4.63
CA SER A 65 -3.24 -1.51 -3.91
C SER A 65 -3.80 -2.27 -2.71
N ARG A 66 -4.11 -3.56 -2.85
CA ARG A 66 -4.59 -4.41 -1.74
C ARG A 66 -3.60 -4.45 -0.58
N TYR A 67 -2.32 -4.69 -0.86
CA TYR A 67 -1.28 -4.71 0.19
C TYR A 67 -1.09 -3.34 0.85
N LEU A 68 -1.13 -2.26 0.07
CA LEU A 68 -1.08 -0.90 0.63
C LEU A 68 -2.29 -0.61 1.54
N GLN A 69 -3.48 -1.12 1.22
CA GLN A 69 -4.64 -0.99 2.09
C GLN A 69 -4.52 -1.80 3.39
N ILE A 70 -3.87 -2.97 3.34
CA ILE A 70 -3.55 -3.73 4.57
C ILE A 70 -2.58 -2.93 5.43
N ALA A 71 -1.53 -2.35 4.85
CA ALA A 71 -0.60 -1.48 5.58
C ALA A 71 -1.29 -0.27 6.20
N TYR A 72 -2.24 0.35 5.48
CA TYR A 72 -3.08 1.42 6.01
C TYR A 72 -3.90 0.96 7.21
N GLY A 73 -4.59 -0.18 7.10
CA GLY A 73 -5.37 -0.78 8.19
C GLY A 73 -4.51 -1.04 9.43
N SER A 74 -3.32 -1.61 9.25
CA SER A 74 -2.37 -1.82 10.35
C SER A 74 -1.90 -0.51 10.99
N SER A 75 -1.78 0.58 10.23
CA SER A 75 -1.46 1.90 10.80
C SER A 75 -2.59 2.44 11.70
N MET A 76 -3.85 2.18 11.35
CA MET A 76 -5.01 2.54 12.16
C MET A 76 -5.10 1.69 13.43
N GLU A 77 -4.72 0.42 13.35
CA GLU A 77 -4.62 -0.48 14.50
C GLU A 77 -3.54 -0.01 15.48
N VAL A 78 -2.35 0.39 14.98
CA VAL A 78 -1.27 0.92 15.82
C VAL A 78 -1.74 2.15 16.60
N ILE A 79 -2.34 3.16 15.95
CA ILE A 79 -2.79 4.37 16.67
C ILE A 79 -3.91 4.05 17.67
N SER A 80 -4.84 3.15 17.32
CA SER A 80 -5.91 2.72 18.24
C SER A 80 -5.34 2.07 19.50
N LEU A 81 -4.36 1.17 19.35
CA LEU A 81 -3.72 0.50 20.47
C LEU A 81 -2.85 1.45 21.31
N LEU A 82 -2.18 2.42 20.69
CA LEU A 82 -1.44 3.46 21.43
C LEU A 82 -2.38 4.36 22.23
N LEU A 83 -3.57 4.68 21.70
CA LEU A 83 -4.57 5.44 22.44
C LEU A 83 -5.05 4.70 23.68
N ILE A 84 -5.39 3.41 23.53
CA ILE A 84 -5.75 2.56 24.67
C ILE A 84 -4.59 2.46 25.66
N SER A 85 -3.35 2.32 25.18
CA SER A 85 -2.17 2.27 26.03
C SER A 85 -1.98 3.56 26.84
N ASN A 86 -2.33 4.73 26.28
CA ASN A 86 -2.26 6.00 26.98
C ASN A 86 -3.34 6.12 28.08
N GLU A 87 -4.58 5.69 27.80
CA GLU A 87 -5.66 5.61 28.81
C GLU A 87 -5.30 4.66 29.98
N LEU A 88 -4.51 3.62 29.70
CA LEU A 88 -3.99 2.69 30.70
C LEU A 88 -2.71 3.19 31.38
N ASN A 89 -2.24 4.40 31.06
CA ASN A 89 -1.00 5.02 31.56
C ASN A 89 0.29 4.24 31.22
N TYR A 90 0.29 3.46 30.14
CA TYR A 90 1.48 2.72 29.66
C TYR A 90 2.40 3.58 28.78
N ILE A 91 1.91 4.72 28.29
CA ILE A 91 2.66 5.68 27.47
C ILE A 91 2.23 7.10 27.82
N TYR A 92 3.18 8.02 27.85
CA TYR A 92 2.93 9.45 28.08
C TYR A 92 2.27 10.12 26.86
N SER A 93 1.46 11.15 27.13
CA SER A 93 0.73 11.88 26.09
C SER A 93 1.67 12.59 25.10
N GLU A 94 2.82 13.07 25.56
CA GLU A 94 3.84 13.70 24.72
C GLU A 94 4.43 12.72 23.71
N ASP A 95 4.60 11.45 24.10
CA ASP A 95 5.08 10.41 23.19
C ASP A 95 3.99 9.96 22.22
N LEU A 96 2.74 9.86 22.70
CA LEU A 96 1.59 9.58 21.85
C LEU A 96 1.46 10.60 20.70
N GLU A 97 1.65 11.89 20.96
CA GLU A 97 1.58 12.92 19.92
C GLU A 97 2.67 12.75 18.85
N LYS A 98 3.89 12.33 19.23
CA LYS A 98 4.95 12.00 18.26
C LYS A 98 4.51 10.84 17.36
N TYR A 99 3.93 9.79 17.94
CA TYR A 99 3.41 8.66 17.18
C TYR A 99 2.29 9.06 16.22
N ARG A 100 1.36 9.92 16.66
CA ARG A 100 0.28 10.44 15.82
C ARG A 100 0.79 11.12 14.56
N ILE A 101 1.79 11.99 14.70
CA ILE A 101 2.38 12.71 13.57
C ILE A 101 2.96 11.72 12.55
N ILE A 102 3.77 10.76 13.03
CA ILE A 102 4.43 9.75 12.18
C ILE A 102 3.39 8.85 11.49
N ILE A 103 2.38 8.38 12.23
CA ILE A 103 1.32 7.51 11.69
C ILE A 103 0.48 8.26 10.65
N ASN A 104 0.14 9.53 10.91
CA ASN A 104 -0.57 10.37 9.95
C ASN A 104 0.25 10.59 8.67
N GLU A 105 1.55 10.81 8.80
CA GLU A 105 2.43 10.94 7.63
C GLU A 105 2.47 9.64 6.81
N ILE A 106 2.68 8.49 7.47
CA ILE A 106 2.68 7.18 6.83
C ILE A 106 1.35 6.92 6.11
N SER A 107 0.22 7.13 6.79
CA SER A 107 -1.11 6.86 6.24
C SER A 107 -1.42 7.76 5.03
N ASN A 108 -1.03 9.04 5.08
CA ASN A 108 -1.17 9.97 3.97
C ASN A 108 -0.33 9.57 2.77
N LYS A 109 0.92 9.16 2.98
CA LYS A 109 1.80 8.72 1.90
C LYS A 109 1.36 7.38 1.31
N ILE A 110 0.84 6.44 2.11
CA ILE A 110 0.20 5.20 1.61
C ILE A 110 -0.98 5.54 0.70
N ASN A 111 -1.87 6.42 1.16
CA ASN A 111 -3.03 6.85 0.37
C ASN A 111 -2.62 7.58 -0.92
N ALA A 112 -1.59 8.42 -0.87
CA ALA A 112 -1.05 9.10 -2.04
C ALA A 112 -0.49 8.10 -3.07
N TYR A 113 0.27 7.11 -2.61
CA TYR A 113 0.76 6.02 -3.46
C TYR A 113 -0.44 5.30 -4.10
N ASN A 114 -1.44 4.91 -3.30
CA ASN A 114 -2.55 4.14 -3.79
C ASN A 114 -3.39 4.90 -4.83
N ARG A 115 -3.59 6.21 -4.65
CA ARG A 115 -4.23 7.07 -5.66
C ARG A 115 -3.47 7.08 -6.98
N LYS A 116 -2.14 7.17 -6.93
CA LYS A 116 -1.28 7.16 -8.14
C LYS A 116 -1.47 5.87 -8.94
N LEU A 117 -1.56 4.72 -8.27
CA LEU A 117 -1.80 3.42 -8.92
C LEU A 117 -3.16 3.37 -9.62
N ASN A 118 -4.22 3.81 -8.94
CA ASN A 118 -5.57 3.79 -9.51
C ASN A 118 -5.72 4.73 -10.72
N THR A 119 -5.02 5.86 -10.74
CA THR A 119 -5.00 6.77 -11.90
C THR A 119 -4.34 6.10 -13.10
N ASN A 120 -3.18 5.48 -12.91
CA ASN A 120 -2.46 4.76 -13.97
C ASN A 120 -3.30 3.61 -14.57
N SER A 121 -4.00 2.86 -13.71
CA SER A 121 -4.92 1.80 -14.16
C SER A 121 -6.01 2.36 -15.09
N LYS A 122 -6.63 3.49 -14.74
CA LYS A 122 -7.68 4.12 -15.58
C LYS A 122 -7.15 4.60 -16.92
N VAL A 123 -5.98 5.25 -16.93
CA VAL A 123 -5.32 5.73 -18.16
C VAL A 123 -5.02 4.56 -19.10
N ASN A 124 -4.47 3.46 -18.57
CA ASN A 124 -4.18 2.26 -19.37
C ASN A 124 -5.46 1.63 -19.97
N ILE A 125 -6.56 1.60 -19.21
CA ILE A 125 -7.86 1.10 -19.73
C ILE A 125 -8.37 2.00 -20.86
N GLN A 126 -8.24 3.32 -20.74
CA GLN A 126 -8.70 4.26 -21.76
C GLN A 126 -7.85 4.18 -23.04
N LEU A 127 -6.52 4.08 -22.92
CA LEU A 127 -5.62 3.87 -24.06
C LEU A 127 -5.97 2.58 -24.81
N ASN A 128 -6.15 1.47 -24.10
CA ASN A 128 -6.47 0.17 -24.71
C ASN A 128 -7.81 0.18 -25.46
N LYS A 129 -8.82 0.91 -24.95
CA LYS A 129 -10.11 1.10 -25.63
C LYS A 129 -9.98 1.90 -26.94
N SER A 130 -9.13 2.94 -26.95
CA SER A 130 -8.88 3.75 -28.14
C SER A 130 -8.12 2.98 -29.23
N THR A 131 -7.12 2.16 -28.87
CA THR A 131 -6.40 1.30 -29.83
C THR A 131 -7.25 0.18 -30.42
N ASN A 132 -8.17 -0.41 -29.65
CA ASN A 132 -9.07 -1.44 -30.19
C ASN A 132 -10.14 -0.88 -31.12
N LYS A 133 -10.56 0.39 -30.94
CA LYS A 133 -11.50 1.07 -31.85
C LYS A 133 -10.90 1.39 -33.23
N GLN A 134 -9.57 1.51 -33.34
CA GLN A 134 -8.89 1.71 -34.63
C GLN A 134 -8.69 0.40 -35.40
N LYS A 135 -8.52 -0.75 -34.72
CA LYS A 135 -8.35 -2.06 -35.38
C LYS A 135 -9.63 -2.62 -36.01
N THR A 136 -10.82 -2.22 -35.55
CA THR A 136 -12.10 -2.70 -36.08
C THR A 136 -12.56 -2.02 -37.38
N ASN A 137 -11.88 -0.97 -37.85
CA ASN A 137 -12.30 -0.21 -39.02
C ASN A 137 -11.52 -0.55 -40.32
N VAL A 138 -10.71 -1.61 -40.35
CA VAL A 138 -9.81 -1.93 -41.48
C VAL A 138 -10.23 -3.16 -42.32
N THR A 139 -11.35 -3.85 -42.02
CA THR A 139 -11.74 -5.09 -42.73
C THR A 139 -13.00 -5.01 -43.60
N THR A 140 -13.24 -3.89 -44.29
CA THR A 140 -14.19 -3.87 -45.42
C THR A 140 -13.64 -3.04 -46.57
N ASN A 141 -12.91 -3.67 -47.50
CA ASN A 141 -12.92 -3.36 -48.93
C ASN A 141 -11.95 -4.30 -49.68
N GLY A 142 -12.52 -5.28 -50.39
CA GLY A 142 -11.73 -6.22 -51.19
C GLY A 142 -12.56 -7.30 -51.88
N GLY A 143 -13.77 -6.99 -52.34
CA GLY A 143 -14.54 -7.88 -53.21
C GLY A 143 -14.18 -7.63 -54.67
N CYS A 144 -13.14 -8.29 -55.18
CA CYS A 144 -12.81 -8.33 -56.60
C CYS A 144 -13.83 -9.25 -57.31
N GLN A 145 -14.76 -8.68 -58.08
CA GLN A 145 -15.64 -9.45 -58.98
C GLN A 145 -14.92 -9.64 -60.32
N ILE A 146 -14.57 -10.89 -60.63
CA ILE A 146 -14.05 -11.32 -61.92
C ILE A 146 -15.26 -11.55 -62.86
N PRO A 147 -15.31 -10.98 -64.08
CA PRO A 147 -16.39 -11.25 -65.01
C PRO A 147 -16.17 -12.59 -65.73
N ILE A 148 -17.17 -13.47 -65.67
CA ILE A 148 -17.21 -14.73 -66.42
C ILE A 148 -17.69 -14.40 -67.85
N ARG A 149 -16.82 -14.55 -68.86
CA ARG A 149 -17.23 -14.65 -70.26
C ARG A 149 -17.78 -16.07 -70.51
N LYS A 150 -19.04 -16.17 -70.96
CA LYS A 150 -19.57 -17.39 -71.57
C LYS A 150 -19.37 -17.30 -73.09
N ASN A 151 -18.86 -18.37 -73.67
CA ASN A 151 -18.80 -18.63 -75.11
C ASN A 151 -20.21 -18.76 -75.70
#